data_AF-I7GY35-F1
#
_entry.id   AF-I7GY35-F1
#
_cell.length_a   1.000
_cell.length_b   1.000
_cell.length_c   1.000
_cell.angle_alpha   90.00
_cell.angle_beta   90.00
_cell.angle_gamma   90.00
#
_symmetry.space_group_name_H-M   'P 1'
#
loop_
_entity.id
_entity.type
_entity.pdbx_description
1 polymer ?
#
loop_
_entity_poly.entity_id
_entity_poly.type
_entity_poly.pdbx_seq_one_letter_code
_entity_poly.pdbx_strand_id
1 'polypeptide(L)'
;MRTSSLAVFAMLLLLILAGANLSAAAVCNLGALQRPCAAVLGRGSPPSPQCCFALRQQLPCYCGYLRKYPSLRNLISPSTARTVSRICRIGIPRC
;
A
#
# COMPACT_ATOMS: atom_id res chain seq x y z
N MET A 1 -26.16 31.91 28.52
CA MET A 1 -25.55 30.60 28.88
C MET A 1 -25.90 29.48 27.89
N ARG A 2 -27.15 29.36 27.41
CA ARG A 2 -27.58 28.28 26.47
C ARG A 2 -26.99 28.36 25.05
N THR A 3 -26.66 29.55 24.55
CA THR A 3 -26.14 29.76 23.19
C THR A 3 -24.66 29.37 23.03
N SER A 4 -23.84 29.57 24.08
CA SER A 4 -22.44 29.15 24.08
C SER A 4 -22.28 27.63 23.99
N SER A 5 -23.16 26.87 24.65
CA SER A 5 -23.09 25.41 24.64
C SER A 5 -23.34 24.81 23.25
N LEU A 6 -24.25 25.42 22.47
CA LEU A 6 -24.57 25.00 21.10
C LEU A 6 -23.42 25.30 20.13
N ALA A 7 -22.78 26.46 20.26
CA ALA A 7 -21.64 26.85 19.42
C ALA A 7 -20.42 25.94 19.65
N VAL A 8 -20.15 25.58 20.91
CA VAL A 8 -19.04 24.67 21.25
C VAL A 8 -19.29 23.26 20.71
N PHE A 9 -20.53 22.76 20.81
CA PHE A 9 -20.91 21.46 20.24
C PHE A 9 -20.76 21.44 18.71
N ALA A 10 -21.20 22.51 18.04
CA ALA A 10 -21.10 22.62 16.58
C ALA A 10 -19.63 22.67 16.12
N MET A 11 -18.77 23.40 16.83
CA MET A 11 -17.33 23.42 16.56
C MET A 11 -16.68 22.04 16.76
N LEU A 12 -17.05 21.34 17.83
CA LEU A 12 -16.53 20.01 18.13
C LEU A 12 -16.94 19.00 17.05
N LEU A 13 -18.20 19.04 16.61
CA LEU A 13 -18.72 18.23 15.50
C LEU A 13 -17.99 18.51 14.18
N LEU A 14 -17.70 19.77 13.86
CA LEU A 14 -16.93 20.16 12.67
C LEU A 14 -15.49 19.64 12.70
N LEU A 15 -14.82 19.67 13.85
CA LEU A 15 -13.48 19.10 14.01
C LEU A 15 -13.47 17.58 13.83
N ILE A 16 -14.49 16.88 14.32
CA ILE A 16 -14.60 15.41 14.19
C ILE A 16 -14.86 15.02 12.73
N LEU A 17 -15.71 15.76 12.01
CA LEU A 17 -15.95 15.53 10.57
C LEU A 17 -14.70 15.83 9.72
N ALA A 18 -13.88 16.80 10.12
CA ALA A 18 -12.64 17.13 9.41
C ALA A 18 -11.50 16.14 9.69
N GLY A 19 -11.50 15.47 10.84
CA GLY A 19 -10.42 14.57 11.28
C GLY A 19 -10.55 13.11 10.84
N ALA A 20 -11.71 12.68 10.35
CA ALA A 20 -12.00 11.26 10.10
C ALA A 20 -11.76 10.83 8.64
N ASN A 21 -10.64 11.23 8.04
CA ASN A 21 -10.05 10.49 6.92
C ASN A 21 -8.85 9.67 7.42
N LEU A 22 -9.07 8.90 8.49
CA LEU A 22 -8.19 7.79 8.83
C LEU A 22 -8.49 6.66 7.85
N SER A 23 -8.08 6.85 6.59
CA SER A 23 -7.83 5.74 5.67
C SER A 23 -6.99 4.76 6.46
N ALA A 24 -7.53 3.58 6.78
CA ALA A 24 -6.80 2.53 7.45
C ALA A 24 -5.50 2.34 6.68
N ALA A 25 -4.41 2.92 7.19
CA ALA A 25 -3.15 2.91 6.48
C ALA A 25 -2.76 1.44 6.43
N ALA A 26 -2.79 0.86 5.23
CA ALA A 26 -2.21 -0.46 5.03
C ALA A 26 -0.83 -0.40 5.68
N VAL A 27 -0.58 -1.23 6.68
CA VAL A 27 0.69 -1.21 7.40
C VAL A 27 1.75 -1.58 6.38
N CYS A 28 2.47 -0.57 5.90
CA CYS A 28 3.44 -0.71 4.84
C CYS A 28 4.67 -1.46 5.40
N ASN A 29 4.64 -2.78 5.30
CA ASN A 29 5.71 -3.65 5.75
C ASN A 29 6.32 -4.43 4.58
N LEU A 30 7.47 -3.96 4.11
CA LEU A 30 8.28 -4.63 3.09
C LEU A 30 8.72 -6.05 3.50
N GLY A 31 9.00 -6.28 4.78
CA GLY A 31 9.37 -7.60 5.30
C GLY A 31 8.26 -8.63 5.14
N ALA A 32 6.99 -8.20 5.21
CA ALA A 32 5.83 -9.06 4.97
C ALA A 32 5.74 -9.54 3.51
N LEU A 33 6.38 -8.84 2.55
CA LEU A 33 6.46 -9.24 1.14
C LEU A 33 7.61 -10.23 0.87
N GLN A 34 8.71 -10.15 1.61
CA GLN A 34 9.90 -10.97 1.38
C GLN A 34 9.62 -12.47 1.48
N ARG A 35 8.95 -12.91 2.54
CA ARG A 35 8.67 -14.34 2.78
C ARG A 35 7.83 -14.97 1.65
N PRO A 36 6.65 -14.42 1.29
CA PRO A 36 5.81 -15.04 0.26
C PRO A 36 6.31 -14.82 -1.17
N CYS A 37 7.07 -13.74 -1.45
CA CYS A 37 7.45 -13.34 -2.81
C CYS A 37 8.93 -13.55 -3.17
N ALA A 38 9.77 -14.12 -2.30
CA ALA A 38 11.20 -14.36 -2.57
C ALA A 38 11.45 -15.13 -3.89
N ALA A 39 10.61 -16.11 -4.20
CA ALA A 39 10.75 -16.93 -5.41
C ALA A 39 10.62 -16.13 -6.72
N VAL A 40 9.84 -15.05 -6.71
CA VAL A 40 9.60 -14.19 -7.88
C VAL A 40 10.84 -13.36 -8.22
N LEU A 41 11.55 -12.88 -7.20
CA LEU A 41 12.72 -12.02 -7.35
C LEU A 41 13.94 -12.78 -7.91
N GLY A 42 14.12 -14.04 -7.54
CA GLY A 42 15.35 -14.78 -7.84
C GLY A 42 15.37 -15.54 -9.16
N ARG A 43 14.23 -16.02 -9.66
CA ARG A 43 14.19 -16.96 -10.81
C ARG A 43 13.12 -16.64 -11.87
N GLY A 44 12.36 -15.55 -11.69
CA GLY A 44 11.21 -15.27 -12.55
C GLY A 44 10.08 -16.30 -12.41
N SER A 45 10.09 -17.08 -11.33
CA SER A 45 9.06 -18.08 -11.03
C SER A 45 7.70 -17.41 -10.83
N PRO A 46 6.60 -18.10 -11.17
CA PRO A 46 5.26 -17.57 -10.98
C PRO A 46 5.00 -17.25 -9.48
N PRO A 47 4.34 -16.11 -9.17
CA PRO A 47 4.02 -15.75 -7.80
C PRO A 47 3.04 -16.74 -7.18
N SER A 48 3.24 -17.06 -5.90
CA SER A 48 2.30 -17.85 -5.12
C SER A 48 1.01 -17.06 -4.85
N PRO A 49 -0.13 -17.75 -4.57
CA PRO A 49 -1.37 -17.06 -4.20
C PRO A 49 -1.20 -16.15 -2.98
N GLN A 50 -0.42 -16.58 -1.99
CA GLN A 50 -0.08 -15.79 -0.80
C GLN A 50 0.74 -14.55 -1.15
N CYS A 51 1.68 -14.66 -2.09
CA CYS A 51 2.39 -13.50 -2.61
C CYS A 51 1.42 -12.52 -3.27
N CYS A 52 0.55 -12.97 -4.17
CA CYS A 52 -0.43 -12.09 -4.82
C CYS A 52 -1.37 -11.41 -3.80
N PHE A 53 -1.77 -12.11 -2.75
CA PHE A 53 -2.59 -11.54 -1.67
C PHE A 53 -1.85 -10.42 -0.93
N ALA A 54 -0.61 -10.66 -0.51
CA ALA A 54 0.21 -9.66 0.18
C ALA A 54 0.51 -8.45 -0.72
N LEU A 55 0.82 -8.68 -2.00
CA LEU A 55 1.05 -7.63 -3.00
C LEU A 55 -0.19 -6.73 -3.18
N ARG A 56 -1.40 -7.32 -3.17
CA ARG A 56 -2.66 -6.57 -3.28
C ARG A 56 -2.94 -5.68 -2.08
N GLN A 57 -2.68 -6.17 -0.87
CA GLN A 57 -2.93 -5.39 0.35
C GLN A 57 -2.04 -4.14 0.45
N GLN A 58 -0.84 -4.20 -0.11
CA GLN A 58 0.15 -3.13 0.00
C GLN A 58 0.34 -2.32 -1.29
N LEU A 59 -0.56 -2.44 -2.26
CA LEU A 59 -0.56 -1.62 -3.48
C LEU A 59 -0.32 -0.11 -3.22
N PRO A 60 -0.99 0.55 -2.24
CA PRO A 60 -0.77 1.97 -1.98
C PRO A 60 0.65 2.29 -1.47
N CYS A 61 1.38 1.32 -0.92
CA CYS A 61 2.70 1.50 -0.34
C CYS A 61 3.84 1.44 -1.38
N TYR A 62 3.60 0.90 -2.58
CA TYR A 62 4.68 0.60 -3.54
C TYR A 62 5.48 1.81 -3.99
N CYS A 63 4.84 2.95 -4.25
CA CYS A 63 5.60 4.16 -4.60
C CYS A 63 6.49 4.61 -3.44
N GLY A 64 6.02 4.45 -2.21
CA GLY A 64 6.83 4.68 -1.01
C GLY A 64 8.05 3.76 -0.95
N TYR A 65 7.88 2.48 -1.28
CA TYR A 65 8.98 1.51 -1.34
C TYR A 65 10.00 1.85 -2.42
N LEU A 66 9.55 2.16 -3.64
CA LEU A 66 10.44 2.50 -4.76
C LEU A 66 11.20 3.81 -4.55
N ARG A 67 10.66 4.73 -3.73
CA ARG A 67 11.32 5.98 -3.35
C ARG A 67 12.31 5.77 -2.21
N LYS A 68 11.94 4.97 -1.20
CA LYS A 68 12.77 4.72 -0.01
C LYS A 68 13.91 3.74 -0.28
N TYR A 69 13.70 2.79 -1.20
CA TYR A 69 14.66 1.73 -1.52
C TYR A 69 14.90 1.68 -3.03
N PRO A 70 15.74 2.58 -3.58
CA PRO A 70 16.00 2.65 -5.01
C PRO A 70 16.58 1.36 -5.59
N SER A 71 17.29 0.57 -4.77
CA SER A 71 17.81 -0.75 -5.14
C SER A 71 16.71 -1.75 -5.56
N LEU A 72 15.47 -1.59 -5.09
CA LEU A 72 14.34 -2.45 -5.50
C LEU A 72 14.03 -2.32 -7.00
N ARG A 73 14.28 -1.13 -7.60
CA ARG A 73 14.10 -0.91 -9.04
C ARG A 73 15.05 -1.76 -9.88
N ASN A 74 16.25 -2.04 -9.36
CA ASN A 74 17.24 -2.88 -10.04
C ASN A 74 16.97 -4.37 -9.82
N LEU A 75 16.34 -4.75 -8.70
CA LEU A 75 16.00 -6.13 -8.37
C LEU A 75 14.79 -6.66 -9.14
N ILE A 76 13.85 -5.77 -9.51
CA ILE A 76 12.64 -6.12 -10.24
C ILE A 76 12.78 -5.63 -11.67
N SER A 77 13.10 -6.54 -12.59
CA SER A 77 13.11 -6.22 -14.01
C SER A 77 11.69 -5.84 -14.50
N PRO A 78 11.58 -4.99 -15.54
CA PRO A 78 10.28 -4.60 -16.09
C PRO A 78 9.48 -5.79 -16.64
N SER A 79 10.16 -6.84 -17.11
CA SER A 79 9.52 -8.10 -17.52
C SER A 79 8.92 -8.85 -16.33
N THR A 80 9.65 -8.97 -15.21
CA THR A 80 9.13 -9.58 -13.99
C THR A 80 7.93 -8.81 -13.44
N ALA A 81 8.01 -7.47 -13.38
CA ALA A 81 6.89 -6.63 -12.94
C ALA A 81 5.62 -6.85 -13.80
N ARG A 82 5.79 -6.99 -15.12
CA ARG A 82 4.69 -7.22 -16.06
C ARG A 82 4.11 -8.63 -15.95
N THR A 83 4.93 -9.63 -15.63
CA THR A 83 4.46 -10.99 -15.36
C THR A 83 3.67 -11.06 -14.06
N VAL A 84 4.19 -10.45 -12.98
CA VAL A 84 3.51 -10.39 -11.69
C VAL A 84 2.19 -9.64 -11.78
N SER A 85 2.16 -8.51 -12.50
CA SER A 85 0.92 -7.76 -12.70
C SER A 85 -0.16 -8.57 -13.40
N ARG A 86 0.22 -9.34 -14.43
CA ARG A 86 -0.69 -10.22 -15.18
C ARG A 86 -1.20 -11.38 -14.32
N ILE A 87 -0.31 -12.10 -13.63
CA ILE A 87 -0.67 -13.29 -12.85
C ILE A 87 -1.48 -12.88 -11.60
N CYS A 88 -1.01 -11.89 -10.85
CA CYS A 88 -1.67 -11.43 -9.64
C CYS A 88 -2.83 -10.45 -9.90
N ARG A 89 -3.12 -10.09 -11.16
CA ARG A 89 -4.15 -9.11 -11.55
C ARG A 89 -4.04 -7.82 -10.74
N ILE A 90 -2.83 -7.27 -10.65
CA ILE A 90 -2.55 -6.00 -9.96
C ILE A 90 -2.05 -4.96 -10.95
N GLY A 91 -2.43 -3.70 -10.73
CA GLY A 91 -1.90 -2.58 -11.52
C GLY A 91 -0.41 -2.38 -11.25
N ILE A 92 0.34 -2.03 -12.29
CA ILE A 92 1.71 -1.52 -12.12
C ILE A 92 1.58 -0.07 -11.66
N PRO A 93 2.05 0.29 -10.46
CA PRO A 93 1.90 1.64 -9.95
C PRO A 93 2.74 2.60 -10.80
N ARG A 94 2.18 3.77 -11.12
CA ARG A 94 2.95 4.87 -11.70
C ARG A 94 3.49 5.73 -10.58
N CYS A 95 4.80 5.58 -10.37
CA CYS A 95 5.67 6.30 -9.46
C CYS A 95 6.92 6.71 -10.26
#